data_AF-A0A3N1H6F8-F1
#
_entry.id   AF-A0A3N1H6F8-F1
#
_cell.length_a   1.000
_cell.length_b   1.000
_cell.length_c   1.000
_cell.angle_alpha   90.00
_cell.angle_beta   90.00
_cell.angle_gamma   90.00
#
_symmetry.space_group_name_H-M   'P 1'
#
loop_
_entity.id
_entity.type
_entity.pdbx_description
1 polymer ?
#
loop_
_entity_poly.entity_id
_entity_poly.type
_entity_poly.pdbx_seq_one_letter_code
_entity_poly.pdbx_strand_id
1 'polypeptide(L)'
;MLVGRAPGVAVLLAPAGAVAGVDVRGAPVGTRELDLLDPSTLVRRVHAVVLGGPAAVDGVVRWLAGRGHGFPVGPRPFEVVPIVPAAEALGLPAADGHAVCESAVPLDVPALALVGGTAVGLVVVDADLEPAECRRVAMTAHDAFARAGVTVPATVFAVATGAPTGAPLNDLCTAATTALERAVATS
;
A
#
# COMPACT_ATOMS: atom_id res chain seq x y z
N MET A 1 -4.64 -6.58 9.71
CA MET A 1 -3.37 -6.21 9.02
C MET A 1 -2.38 -5.71 10.06
N LEU A 2 -1.09 -5.67 9.71
CA LEU A 2 -0.04 -5.08 10.55
C LEU A 2 0.59 -3.89 9.82
N VAL A 3 1.20 -2.99 10.57
CA VAL A 3 1.95 -1.85 10.05
C VAL A 3 3.30 -1.74 10.75
N GLY A 4 4.37 -1.67 9.96
CA GLY A 4 5.70 -1.28 10.41
C GLY A 4 5.98 0.16 10.01
N ARG A 5 6.68 0.92 10.86
CA ARG A 5 7.05 2.32 10.56
C ARG A 5 8.50 2.60 10.96
N ALA A 6 9.15 3.43 10.15
CA ALA A 6 10.41 4.10 10.44
C ALA A 6 10.37 5.51 9.81
N PRO A 7 11.24 6.45 10.18
CA PRO A 7 11.31 7.74 9.49
C PRO A 7 11.41 7.56 7.97
N GLY A 8 10.46 8.11 7.22
CA GLY A 8 10.40 8.02 5.75
C GLY A 8 9.94 6.67 5.17
N VAL A 9 9.58 5.70 6.02
CA VAL A 9 9.15 4.37 5.56
C VAL A 9 7.93 3.88 6.34
N ALA A 10 6.91 3.43 5.63
CA ALA A 10 5.82 2.65 6.20
C ALA A 10 5.58 1.37 5.39
N VAL A 11 5.33 0.26 6.08
CA VAL A 11 5.05 -1.04 5.47
C VAL A 11 3.73 -1.55 6.00
N LEU A 12 2.74 -1.71 5.13
CA LEU A 12 1.54 -2.47 5.43
C LEU A 12 1.81 -3.95 5.18
N LEU A 13 1.48 -4.81 6.14
CA LEU A 13 1.55 -6.27 6.00
C LEU A 13 0.15 -6.89 6.05
N ALA A 14 -0.11 -7.76 5.10
CA ALA A 14 -1.31 -8.58 4.99
C ALA A 14 -0.92 -10.07 4.90
N PRO A 15 -0.63 -10.75 6.03
CA PRO A 15 -0.17 -12.14 6.02
C PRO A 15 -1.13 -13.12 5.33
N ALA A 16 -2.44 -12.84 5.37
CA ALA A 16 -3.46 -13.64 4.68
C ALA A 16 -3.62 -13.30 3.18
N GLY A 17 -2.82 -12.36 2.67
CA GLY A 17 -3.00 -11.71 1.38
C GLY A 17 -4.18 -10.73 1.39
N ALA A 18 -4.06 -9.63 0.65
CA ALA A 18 -5.11 -8.63 0.50
C ALA A 18 -5.21 -8.17 -0.95
N VAL A 19 -6.42 -7.83 -1.39
CA VAL A 19 -6.65 -7.23 -2.71
C VAL A 19 -6.19 -5.78 -2.65
N ALA A 20 -5.40 -5.36 -3.63
CA ALA A 20 -4.85 -4.01 -3.69
C ALA A 20 -5.09 -3.39 -5.07
N GLY A 21 -5.16 -2.07 -5.09
CA GLY A 21 -5.21 -1.26 -6.30
C GLY A 21 -4.36 -0.01 -6.13
N VAL A 22 -4.00 0.63 -7.24
CA VAL A 22 -3.16 1.83 -7.23
C VAL A 22 -3.67 2.88 -8.22
N ASP A 23 -3.56 4.16 -7.84
CA ASP A 23 -3.70 5.31 -8.72
C ASP A 23 -2.41 6.15 -8.68
N VAL A 24 -1.90 6.50 -9.85
CA VAL A 24 -0.65 7.27 -10.01
C VAL A 24 -0.98 8.54 -10.79
N ARG A 25 -0.63 9.70 -10.24
CA ARG A 25 -0.77 10.99 -10.95
C ARG A 25 0.56 11.76 -10.88
N GLY A 26 1.10 12.04 -12.06
CA GLY A 26 2.45 12.61 -12.23
C GLY A 26 3.52 11.52 -12.43
N ALA A 27 4.78 11.86 -12.17
CA ALA A 27 5.91 10.94 -12.32
C ALA A 27 6.31 10.37 -10.95
N PRO A 28 5.89 9.14 -10.61
CA PRO A 28 6.23 8.56 -9.32
C PRO A 28 7.72 8.17 -9.29
N VAL A 29 8.30 8.10 -8.09
CA VAL A 29 9.70 7.71 -7.88
C VAL A 29 9.81 6.51 -6.96
N GLY A 30 10.91 5.78 -7.05
CA GLY A 30 11.17 4.61 -6.21
C GLY A 30 10.10 3.53 -6.32
N THR A 31 9.45 3.42 -7.48
CA THR A 31 8.31 2.52 -7.65
C THR A 31 8.72 1.07 -7.89
N ARG A 32 7.87 0.14 -7.46
CA ARG A 32 7.99 -1.28 -7.74
C ARG A 32 6.61 -1.89 -7.94
N GLU A 33 6.49 -2.78 -8.92
CA GLU A 33 5.35 -3.70 -9.10
C GLU A 33 3.96 -3.03 -9.11
N LEU A 34 3.87 -1.78 -9.57
CA LEU A 34 2.60 -1.05 -9.70
C LEU A 34 1.72 -1.63 -10.81
N ASP A 35 2.35 -2.07 -11.90
CA ASP A 35 1.72 -2.71 -13.05
C ASP A 35 1.03 -4.03 -12.69
N LEU A 36 1.56 -4.76 -11.71
CA LEU A 36 0.94 -5.98 -11.19
C LEU A 36 -0.36 -5.74 -10.42
N LEU A 37 -0.70 -4.48 -10.11
CA LEU A 37 -1.98 -4.11 -9.50
C LEU A 37 -3.07 -3.78 -10.54
N ASP A 38 -2.77 -3.90 -11.84
CA ASP A 38 -3.80 -3.76 -12.85
C ASP A 38 -4.83 -4.91 -12.75
N PRO A 39 -6.15 -4.63 -12.76
CA PRO A 39 -7.19 -5.65 -12.62
C PRO A 39 -7.18 -6.76 -13.68
N SER A 40 -6.52 -6.54 -14.82
CA SER A 40 -6.38 -7.53 -15.88
C SER A 40 -5.25 -8.54 -15.66
N THR A 41 -4.41 -8.33 -14.63
CA THR A 41 -3.26 -9.18 -14.36
C THR A 41 -3.62 -10.45 -13.57
N LEU A 42 -2.66 -11.36 -13.47
CA LEU A 42 -2.79 -12.61 -12.71
C LEU A 42 -2.74 -12.38 -11.19
N VAL A 43 -2.09 -11.31 -10.73
CA VAL A 43 -1.91 -11.05 -9.31
C VAL A 43 -3.21 -10.53 -8.73
N ARG A 44 -3.83 -11.32 -7.84
CA ARG A 44 -5.07 -10.93 -7.17
C ARG A 44 -4.87 -10.43 -5.75
N ARG A 45 -3.78 -10.85 -5.11
CA ARG A 45 -3.48 -10.50 -3.72
C ARG A 45 -2.00 -10.20 -3.54
N VAL A 46 -1.72 -9.21 -2.70
CA VAL A 46 -0.38 -8.86 -2.24
C VAL A 46 -0.26 -9.11 -0.75
N HIS A 47 0.96 -9.36 -0.27
CA HIS A 47 1.23 -9.60 1.14
C HIS A 47 1.79 -8.37 1.85
N ALA A 48 2.23 -7.37 1.10
CA ALA A 48 2.67 -6.09 1.63
C ALA A 48 2.46 -4.96 0.62
N VAL A 49 2.36 -3.72 1.12
CA VAL A 49 2.50 -2.49 0.33
C VAL A 49 3.48 -1.58 1.07
N VAL A 50 4.40 -0.96 0.34
CA VAL A 50 5.48 -0.16 0.92
C VAL A 50 5.38 1.30 0.47
N LEU A 51 5.40 2.21 1.44
CA LEU A 51 5.61 3.64 1.23
C LEU A 51 7.07 3.88 1.64
N GLY A 52 7.98 3.92 0.68
CA GLY A 52 9.42 3.99 0.95
C GLY A 52 10.28 3.53 -0.22
N GLY A 53 11.57 3.83 -0.15
CA GLY A 53 12.53 3.56 -1.21
C GLY A 53 13.06 2.10 -1.27
N PRO A 54 13.99 1.81 -2.19
CA PRO A 54 14.42 0.45 -2.51
C PRO A 54 14.94 -0.38 -1.33
N ALA A 55 15.68 0.23 -0.39
CA ALA A 55 16.17 -0.47 0.80
C ALA A 55 15.05 -1.01 1.69
N ALA A 56 13.92 -0.29 1.77
CA ALA A 56 12.74 -0.77 2.46
C ALA A 56 12.17 -1.98 1.71
N VAL A 57 11.96 -1.83 0.41
CA VAL A 57 11.34 -2.84 -0.44
C VAL A 57 12.13 -4.15 -0.45
N ASP A 58 13.45 -4.11 -0.66
CA ASP A 58 14.31 -5.31 -0.67
C ASP A 58 14.30 -6.02 0.69
N GLY A 59 14.27 -5.27 1.78
CA GLY A 59 14.11 -5.80 3.14
C GLY A 59 12.78 -6.52 3.34
N VAL A 60 11.68 -5.94 2.86
CA VAL A 60 10.33 -6.55 2.91
C VAL A 60 10.27 -7.82 2.08
N VAL A 61 10.81 -7.80 0.85
CA VAL A 61 10.87 -8.99 -0.02
C VAL A 61 11.60 -10.14 0.68
N ARG A 62 12.77 -9.87 1.27
CA ARG A 62 13.53 -10.87 2.04
C ARG A 62 12.76 -11.37 3.27
N TRP A 63 12.07 -10.48 3.98
CA TRP A 63 11.27 -10.83 5.16
C TRP A 63 10.10 -11.75 4.82
N LEU A 64 9.38 -11.46 3.73
CA LEU A 64 8.25 -12.24 3.22
C LEU A 64 8.67 -13.59 2.65
N ALA A 65 9.75 -13.61 1.85
CA ALA A 65 10.29 -14.84 1.27
C ALA A 65 10.68 -15.86 2.36
N GLY A 66 11.35 -15.41 3.43
CA GLY A 66 11.70 -16.26 4.58
C GLY A 66 10.50 -16.83 5.34
N ARG A 67 9.29 -16.36 5.07
CA ARG A 67 8.02 -16.79 5.69
C ARG A 67 7.08 -17.50 4.73
N GLY A 68 7.49 -17.71 3.47
CA GLY A 68 6.63 -18.32 2.45
C GLY A 68 5.43 -17.44 2.06
N HIS A 69 5.55 -16.11 2.20
CA HIS A 69 4.53 -15.16 1.76
C HIS A 69 4.84 -14.62 0.37
N GLY A 70 4.00 -14.93 -0.60
CA GLY A 70 4.16 -14.46 -1.97
C GLY A 70 3.25 -15.19 -2.96
N PHE A 71 3.42 -14.87 -4.24
CA PHE A 71 2.78 -15.59 -5.32
C PHE A 71 3.40 -16.99 -5.45
N PRO A 72 2.61 -18.08 -5.39
CA PRO A 72 3.15 -19.43 -5.46
C PRO A 72 3.68 -19.75 -6.87
N VAL A 73 4.91 -20.24 -6.96
CA VAL A 73 5.59 -20.59 -8.22
C VAL A 73 6.08 -22.03 -8.29
N GLY A 74 5.80 -22.82 -7.25
CA GLY A 74 6.15 -24.23 -7.19
C GLY A 74 5.24 -25.04 -6.28
N PRO A 75 5.40 -26.36 -6.25
CA PRO A 75 4.55 -27.25 -5.44
C PRO A 75 4.80 -27.12 -3.93
N ARG A 76 5.93 -26.56 -3.49
CA ARG A 76 6.26 -26.46 -2.06
C ARG A 76 5.80 -25.12 -1.49
N PRO A 77 5.27 -25.06 -0.24
CA PRO A 77 4.72 -23.82 0.33
C PRO A 77 5.69 -22.63 0.42
N PHE A 78 7.00 -22.89 0.41
CA PHE A 78 8.04 -21.86 0.47
C PHE A 78 8.54 -21.41 -0.92
N GLU A 79 8.07 -22.05 -2.01
CA GLU A 79 8.38 -21.65 -3.38
C GLU A 79 7.44 -20.53 -3.81
N VAL A 80 7.74 -19.33 -3.31
CA VAL A 80 6.95 -18.13 -3.55
C VAL A 80 7.79 -16.99 -4.10
N VAL A 81 7.15 -16.10 -4.85
CA VAL A 81 7.68 -14.81 -5.28
C VAL A 81 6.91 -13.71 -4.54
N PRO A 82 7.49 -13.03 -3.55
CA PRO A 82 6.83 -11.92 -2.88
C PRO A 82 6.47 -10.82 -3.88
N ILE A 83 5.19 -10.42 -3.88
CA ILE A 83 4.71 -9.26 -4.64
C ILE A 83 4.55 -8.10 -3.65
N VAL A 84 5.35 -7.05 -3.83
CA VAL A 84 5.52 -5.91 -2.92
C VAL A 84 5.43 -4.62 -3.73
N PRO A 85 4.20 -4.15 -4.03
CA PRO A 85 4.01 -2.85 -4.64
C PRO A 85 4.54 -1.75 -3.74
N ALA A 86 5.25 -0.79 -4.34
CA ALA A 86 5.87 0.28 -3.59
C ALA A 86 5.91 1.60 -4.37
N ALA A 87 5.93 2.70 -3.64
CA ALA A 87 6.30 4.02 -4.15
C ALA A 87 6.99 4.81 -3.03
N GLU A 88 7.85 5.75 -3.41
CA GLU A 88 8.63 6.55 -2.48
C GLU A 88 8.15 8.02 -2.46
N ALA A 89 8.16 8.62 -1.27
CA ALA A 89 8.07 10.06 -1.11
C ALA A 89 9.50 10.65 -1.12
N LEU A 90 9.86 11.33 -2.21
CA LEU A 90 11.23 11.73 -2.51
C LEU A 90 11.84 12.60 -1.40
N GLY A 91 13.06 12.28 -0.97
CA GLY A 91 13.83 13.09 -0.02
C GLY A 91 13.57 12.76 1.45
N LEU A 92 12.75 11.74 1.74
CA LEU A 92 12.62 11.21 3.10
C LEU A 92 13.75 10.21 3.44
N PRO A 93 14.02 9.97 4.74
CA PRO A 93 15.04 9.01 5.16
C PRO A 93 14.73 7.58 4.68
N ALA A 94 15.79 6.82 4.38
CA ALA A 94 15.67 5.40 4.09
C ALA A 94 15.78 4.55 5.36
N ALA A 95 15.15 3.37 5.34
CA ALA A 95 15.26 2.34 6.39
C ALA A 95 15.28 0.94 5.77
N ASP A 96 15.91 -0.04 6.44
CA ASP A 96 15.81 -1.45 6.04
C ASP A 96 14.41 -1.98 6.38
N GLY A 97 13.67 -2.39 5.36
CA GLY A 97 12.29 -2.83 5.52
C GLY A 97 12.16 -4.15 6.28
N HIS A 98 13.23 -4.95 6.39
CA HIS A 98 13.18 -6.15 7.21
C HIS A 98 12.98 -5.82 8.69
N ALA A 99 13.77 -4.87 9.21
CA ALA A 99 13.64 -4.40 10.59
C ALA A 99 12.28 -3.70 10.81
N VAL A 100 11.78 -2.97 9.79
CA VAL A 100 10.44 -2.37 9.82
C VAL A 100 9.34 -3.44 9.91
N CYS A 101 9.48 -4.57 9.22
CA CYS A 101 8.54 -5.68 9.35
C CYS A 101 8.65 -6.40 10.70
N GLU A 102 9.84 -6.53 11.27
CA GLU A 102 10.03 -7.14 12.60
C GLU A 102 9.38 -6.35 13.73
N SER A 103 9.32 -5.02 13.60
CA SER A 103 8.67 -4.13 14.57
C SER A 103 7.19 -3.86 14.28
N ALA A 104 6.59 -4.55 13.30
CA ALA A 104 5.23 -4.28 12.87
C ALA A 104 4.20 -4.58 13.97
N VAL A 105 3.24 -3.67 14.14
CA VAL A 105 2.16 -3.74 15.13
C VAL A 105 0.80 -3.82 14.43
N PRO A 106 -0.30 -4.19 15.12
CA PRO A 106 -1.64 -4.10 14.54
C PRO A 106 -1.93 -2.70 13.98
N LEU A 107 -2.49 -2.65 12.77
CA LEU A 107 -2.92 -1.38 12.18
C LEU A 107 -4.16 -0.86 12.92
N ASP A 108 -4.09 0.37 13.40
CA ASP A 108 -5.14 1.07 14.15
C ASP A 108 -5.69 2.32 13.43
N VAL A 109 -5.12 2.67 12.28
CA VAL A 109 -5.55 3.79 11.44
C VAL A 109 -5.94 3.32 10.04
N PRO A 110 -6.96 3.93 9.41
CA PRO A 110 -7.43 3.51 8.09
C PRO A 110 -6.57 4.03 6.93
N ALA A 111 -5.61 4.94 7.18
CA ALA A 111 -4.77 5.50 6.13
C ALA A 111 -3.40 5.93 6.65
N LEU A 112 -2.43 5.95 5.74
CA LEU A 112 -1.05 6.45 5.94
C LEU A 112 -0.71 7.40 4.78
N ALA A 113 0.12 8.41 5.06
CA ALA A 113 0.67 9.27 4.03
C ALA A 113 2.12 9.62 4.37
N LEU A 114 2.94 9.77 3.33
CA LEU A 114 4.29 10.34 3.39
C LEU A 114 4.39 11.42 2.32
N VAL A 115 4.88 12.61 2.69
CA VAL A 115 4.98 13.77 1.79
C VAL A 115 6.41 14.29 1.76
N GLY A 116 7.00 14.30 0.57
CA GLY A 116 8.30 14.89 0.27
C GLY A 116 8.27 15.60 -1.08
N GLY A 117 9.31 15.44 -1.91
CA GLY A 117 9.31 15.91 -3.30
C GLY A 117 8.30 15.18 -4.20
N THR A 118 7.82 14.03 -3.74
CA THR A 118 6.63 13.30 -4.21
C THR A 118 5.82 12.87 -2.98
N ALA A 119 4.55 12.52 -3.15
CA ALA A 119 3.71 12.04 -2.06
C ALA A 119 3.24 10.60 -2.31
N VAL A 120 3.09 9.82 -1.23
CA VAL A 120 2.56 8.46 -1.29
C VAL A 120 1.52 8.28 -0.21
N GLY A 121 0.34 7.82 -0.61
CA GLY A 121 -0.79 7.52 0.26
C GLY A 121 -1.12 6.04 0.23
N LEU A 122 -1.63 5.53 1.35
CA LEU A 122 -2.19 4.20 1.46
C LEU A 122 -3.48 4.29 2.25
N VAL A 123 -4.55 3.69 1.73
CA VAL A 123 -5.83 3.53 2.43
C VAL A 123 -6.14 2.04 2.61
N VAL A 124 -6.66 1.69 3.76
CA VAL A 124 -7.17 0.35 4.06
C VAL A 124 -8.69 0.45 4.21
N VAL A 125 -9.40 -0.42 3.49
CA VAL A 125 -10.86 -0.49 3.52
C VAL A 125 -11.32 -1.83 4.03
N ASP A 126 -12.26 -1.79 4.98
CA ASP A 126 -12.90 -2.98 5.52
C ASP A 126 -14.03 -3.43 4.61
N ALA A 127 -13.65 -4.08 3.51
CA ALA A 127 -14.57 -4.59 2.50
C ALA A 127 -13.96 -5.81 1.80
N ASP A 128 -14.81 -6.66 1.22
CA ASP A 128 -14.42 -7.64 0.23
C ASP A 128 -14.58 -6.99 -1.15
N LEU A 129 -13.46 -6.59 -1.75
CA LEU A 129 -13.43 -5.83 -3.01
C LEU A 129 -12.63 -6.59 -4.07
N GLU A 130 -13.07 -6.45 -5.31
CA GLU A 130 -12.30 -6.86 -6.48
C GLU A 130 -11.19 -5.84 -6.81
N PRO A 131 -10.13 -6.24 -7.57
CA PRO A 131 -9.03 -5.34 -7.90
C PRO A 131 -9.46 -4.02 -8.56
N ALA A 132 -10.50 -4.07 -9.41
CA ALA A 132 -11.04 -2.88 -10.07
C ALA A 132 -11.70 -1.91 -9.07
N GLU A 133 -12.33 -2.42 -8.03
CA GLU A 133 -12.96 -1.63 -6.97
C GLU A 133 -11.91 -1.01 -6.04
N CYS A 134 -10.86 -1.76 -5.68
CA CYS A 134 -9.70 -1.19 -4.98
C CYS A 134 -9.05 -0.07 -5.79
N ARG A 135 -8.86 -0.25 -7.10
CA ARG A 135 -8.35 0.83 -7.98
C ARG A 135 -9.27 2.05 -7.96
N ARG A 136 -10.59 1.86 -7.99
CA ARG A 136 -11.56 2.96 -7.88
C ARG A 136 -11.43 3.70 -6.55
N VAL A 137 -11.27 2.99 -5.44
CA VAL A 137 -11.01 3.59 -4.12
C VAL A 137 -9.73 4.41 -4.14
N ALA A 138 -8.63 3.87 -4.68
CA ALA A 138 -7.35 4.59 -4.78
C ALA A 138 -7.49 5.90 -5.60
N MET A 139 -8.19 5.84 -6.74
CA MET A 139 -8.44 7.00 -7.60
C MET A 139 -9.21 8.10 -6.87
N THR A 140 -10.24 7.75 -6.09
CA THR A 140 -11.03 8.75 -5.35
C THR A 140 -10.29 9.25 -4.11
N ALA A 141 -9.55 8.38 -3.42
CA ALA A 141 -8.72 8.76 -2.28
C ALA A 141 -7.64 9.78 -2.67
N HIS A 142 -7.14 9.75 -3.90
CA HIS A 142 -6.17 10.72 -4.43
C HIS A 142 -6.58 12.18 -4.23
N ASP A 143 -7.88 12.49 -4.29
CA ASP A 143 -8.37 13.86 -4.09
C ASP A 143 -8.01 14.42 -2.70
N ALA A 144 -7.69 13.56 -1.73
CA ALA A 144 -7.18 13.96 -0.41
C ALA A 144 -5.92 14.82 -0.49
N PHE A 145 -4.99 14.52 -1.40
CA PHE A 145 -3.77 15.32 -1.57
C PHE A 145 -4.11 16.73 -2.05
N ALA A 146 -5.01 16.85 -3.03
CA ALA A 146 -5.45 18.16 -3.52
C ALA A 146 -6.18 18.96 -2.42
N ARG A 147 -7.06 18.32 -1.63
CA ARG A 147 -7.75 18.96 -0.51
C ARG A 147 -6.80 19.43 0.58
N ALA A 148 -5.73 18.69 0.82
CA ALA A 148 -4.67 19.04 1.76
C ALA A 148 -3.64 20.04 1.20
N GLY A 149 -3.80 20.50 -0.06
CA GLY A 149 -2.87 21.46 -0.68
C GLY A 149 -1.53 20.87 -1.13
N VAL A 150 -1.41 19.54 -1.24
CA VAL A 150 -0.22 18.85 -1.74
C VAL A 150 -0.20 18.94 -3.27
N THR A 151 0.85 19.56 -3.81
CA THR A 151 0.96 19.89 -5.25
C THR A 151 2.07 19.13 -5.98
N VAL A 152 2.67 18.14 -5.34
CA VAL A 152 3.69 17.26 -5.92
C VAL A 152 3.06 16.04 -6.59
N PRO A 153 3.76 15.34 -7.52
CA PRO A 153 3.32 14.04 -8.02
C PRO A 153 3.02 13.08 -6.87
N ALA A 154 1.95 12.29 -7.01
CA ALA A 154 1.49 11.42 -5.94
C ALA A 154 1.05 10.04 -6.43
N THR A 155 1.22 9.05 -5.56
CA THR A 155 0.75 7.68 -5.74
C THR A 155 -0.13 7.29 -4.58
N VAL A 156 -1.29 6.68 -4.84
CA VAL A 156 -2.20 6.19 -3.81
C VAL A 156 -2.44 4.71 -3.99
N PHE A 157 -2.22 3.95 -2.93
CA PHE A 157 -2.62 2.56 -2.83
C PHE A 157 -3.92 2.42 -2.05
N ALA A 158 -4.78 1.51 -2.46
CA ALA A 158 -5.92 1.06 -1.67
C ALA A 158 -5.81 -0.44 -1.43
N VAL A 159 -6.08 -0.89 -0.21
CA VAL A 159 -5.99 -2.30 0.18
C VAL A 159 -7.26 -2.71 0.93
N ALA A 160 -7.91 -3.77 0.46
CA ALA A 160 -9.13 -4.30 1.05
C ALA A 160 -8.82 -5.45 2.02
N THR A 161 -9.44 -5.45 3.20
CA THR A 161 -9.20 -6.48 4.22
C THR A 161 -9.87 -7.82 3.92
N GLY A 162 -10.82 -7.86 2.99
CA GLY A 162 -11.59 -9.05 2.65
C GLY A 162 -12.78 -9.32 3.57
N ALA A 163 -13.10 -8.38 4.48
CA ALA A 163 -14.25 -8.49 5.38
C ALA A 163 -15.52 -7.95 4.67
N PRO A 164 -16.54 -8.75 4.38
CA PRO A 164 -17.75 -8.27 3.72
C PRO A 164 -18.54 -7.37 4.69
N THR A 165 -18.47 -6.05 4.50
CA THR A 165 -19.23 -5.09 5.32
C THR A 165 -20.57 -4.71 4.70
N GLY A 166 -20.79 -5.00 3.41
CA GLY A 166 -21.98 -4.60 2.66
C GLY A 166 -22.04 -3.08 2.40
N ALA A 167 -20.99 -2.34 2.74
CA ALA A 167 -20.90 -0.90 2.50
C ALA A 167 -20.87 -0.62 0.98
N PRO A 168 -21.70 0.30 0.47
CA PRO A 168 -21.64 0.72 -0.93
C PRO A 168 -20.25 1.27 -1.29
N LEU A 169 -19.77 0.95 -2.51
CA LEU A 169 -18.45 1.39 -2.98
C LEU A 169 -18.25 2.91 -2.89
N ASN A 170 -19.29 3.70 -3.13
CA ASN A 170 -19.22 5.17 -3.04
C ASN A 170 -18.95 5.66 -1.60
N ASP A 171 -19.50 4.97 -0.61
CA ASP A 171 -19.29 5.32 0.81
C ASP A 171 -17.86 4.96 1.22
N LEU A 172 -17.36 3.80 0.77
CA LEU A 172 -15.97 3.40 0.95
C LEU A 172 -15.01 4.41 0.32
N CYS A 173 -15.29 4.88 -0.90
CA CYS A 173 -14.50 5.91 -1.57
C CYS A 173 -14.46 7.22 -0.77
N THR A 174 -15.62 7.67 -0.27
CA THR A 174 -15.73 8.91 0.52
C THR A 174 -14.97 8.82 1.85
N ALA A 175 -15.12 7.68 2.54
CA ALA A 175 -14.41 7.40 3.78
C ALA A 175 -12.90 7.33 3.57
N ALA A 176 -12.44 6.66 2.52
CA ALA A 176 -11.02 6.55 2.16
C ALA A 176 -10.39 7.92 1.86
N THR A 177 -11.06 8.78 1.10
CA THR A 177 -10.57 10.16 0.84
C THR A 177 -10.44 10.94 2.15
N THR A 178 -11.46 10.89 3.01
CA THR A 178 -11.43 11.61 4.30
C THR A 178 -10.35 11.08 5.23
N ALA A 179 -10.14 9.76 5.25
CA ALA A 179 -9.09 9.12 6.03
C ALA A 179 -7.70 9.55 5.57
N LEU A 180 -7.45 9.54 4.24
CA LEU A 180 -6.17 9.93 3.69
C LEU A 180 -5.89 11.42 3.89
N GLU A 181 -6.90 12.28 3.78
CA GLU A 181 -6.77 13.73 4.02
C GLU A 181 -6.32 14.01 5.46
N ARG A 182 -6.88 13.29 6.44
CA ARG A 182 -6.43 13.35 7.84
C ARG A 182 -5.02 12.83 8.03
N ALA A 183 -4.66 11.74 7.34
CA ALA A 183 -3.31 11.17 7.43
C ALA A 183 -2.25 12.15 6.91
N VAL A 184 -2.52 12.86 5.81
CA VAL A 184 -1.66 13.92 5.27
C VAL A 184 -1.49 15.08 6.25
N ALA A 185 -2.53 15.45 7.00
CA ALA A 185 -2.42 16.51 8.02
C ALA A 185 -1.51 16.13 9.20
N THR A 186 -1.14 14.85 9.34
CA THR A 186 -0.31 14.31 10.43
C THR A 186 1.03 13.75 9.96
N SER A 187 1.33 13.81 8.66
CA SER A 187 2.52 13.22 8.04
C SER A 187 3.76 14.10 8.11
#